data_AF-X0Z521-F1
#
_entry.id   AF-X0Z521-F1
#
_cell.length_a   1.000
_cell.length_b   1.000
_cell.length_c   1.000
_cell.angle_alpha   90.00
_cell.angle_beta   90.00
_cell.angle_gamma   90.00
#
_symmetry.space_group_name_H-M   'P 1'
#
loop_
_entity.id
_entity.type
_entity.pdbx_description
1 polymer ?
#
loop_
_entity_poly.entity_id
_entity_poly.type
_entity_poly.pdbx_seq_one_letter_code
_entity_poly.pdbx_strand_id
1 'polypeptide(L)' 'MAQQNKSRAPVKMEKLMSLCKRRGFIFLSSEIYGGQSACWDFGPLGVELKNNIKLLWWKAMVQENENIEG' A
#
# COMPACT_ATOMS: atom_id res chain seq x y z
N MET A 1 34.48 -1.09 -12.92
CA MET A 1 33.60 -0.58 -11.85
C MET A 1 32.19 -1.10 -12.09
N ALA A 2 31.82 -2.23 -11.49
CA ALA A 2 30.46 -2.78 -11.56
C ALA A 2 29.98 -2.92 -10.11
N GLN A 3 29.11 -2.02 -9.68
CA GLN A 3 28.56 -2.05 -8.33
C GLN A 3 27.57 -3.22 -8.22
N GLN A 4 27.82 -4.00 -7.18
CA GLN A 4 27.20 -5.27 -6.84
C GLN A 4 25.67 -5.15 -6.72
N ASN A 5 24.98 -6.06 -7.39
CA ASN A 5 23.55 -6.30 -7.20
C ASN A 5 23.35 -6.94 -5.82
N LYS A 6 23.23 -6.11 -4.79
CA LYS A 6 23.04 -6.56 -3.40
C LYS A 6 21.63 -7.12 -3.29
N SER A 7 21.50 -8.44 -3.27
CA SER A 7 20.22 -9.11 -2.99
C SER A 7 19.68 -8.56 -1.68
N ARG A 8 18.62 -7.75 -1.76
CA ARG A 8 17.98 -7.17 -0.57
C ARG A 8 17.48 -8.34 0.27
N ALA A 9 17.97 -8.45 1.50
CA ALA A 9 17.43 -9.39 2.47
C ALA A 9 15.90 -9.23 2.54
N PRO A 10 15.13 -10.33 2.67
CA PRO A 10 13.68 -10.28 2.65
C PRO A 10 13.19 -9.31 3.72
N VAL A 11 12.39 -8.32 3.30
CA VAL A 11 11.78 -7.36 4.21
C VAL A 11 10.80 -8.12 5.08
N LYS A 12 11.09 -8.23 6.39
CA LYS A 12 10.18 -8.87 7.35
C LYS A 12 8.87 -8.08 7.41
N MET A 13 7.73 -8.79 7.38
CA MET A 13 6.40 -8.18 7.38
C MET A 13 6.17 -7.25 8.59
N GLU A 14 6.64 -7.65 9.77
CA GLU A 14 6.58 -6.84 11.00
C GLU A 14 7.27 -5.47 10.83
N LYS A 15 8.40 -5.43 10.13
CA LYS A 15 9.13 -4.19 9.86
C LYS A 15 8.32 -3.26 8.97
N LEU A 16 7.65 -3.81 7.95
CA LEU A 16 6.75 -3.05 7.09
C LEU A 16 5.55 -2.51 7.87
N MET A 17 4.89 -3.35 8.69
CA MET A 17 3.77 -2.93 9.52
C MET A 17 4.17 -1.82 10.50
N SER A 18 5.34 -1.93 11.14
CA SER A 18 5.86 -0.88 12.04
C SER A 18 6.08 0.46 11.34
N LEU A 19 6.51 0.43 10.07
CA LEU A 19 6.70 1.63 9.26
C LEU A 19 5.36 2.24 8.88
N CYS A 20 4.43 1.42 8.39
CA CYS A 20 3.10 1.87 7.98
C CYS A 20 2.36 2.53 9.15
N LYS A 21 2.42 1.94 10.34
CA LYS A 21 1.82 2.51 11.55
C LYS A 21 2.47 3.82 11.96
N ARG A 22 3.81 3.87 12.04
CA ARG A 22 4.55 5.09 12.46
C ARG A 22 4.37 6.27 11.51
N ARG A 23 4.18 6.00 10.21
CA ARG A 23 4.01 7.03 9.18
C ARG A 23 2.54 7.35 8.89
N GLY A 24 1.60 6.64 9.48
CA GLY A 24 0.17 6.87 9.26
C GLY A 24 -0.33 6.42 7.88
N PHE A 25 0.18 5.30 7.36
CA PHE A 25 -0.33 4.67 6.16
C PHE A 25 -1.51 3.74 6.47
N ILE A 26 -1.29 2.73 7.32
CA ILE A 26 -2.25 1.67 7.59
C ILE A 26 -2.25 1.37 9.09
N PHE A 27 -3.44 1.20 9.65
CA PHE A 27 -3.69 0.83 11.04
C PHE A 27 -4.54 -0.45 11.10
N LEU A 28 -4.36 -1.23 12.17
CA LEU A 28 -5.22 -2.38 12.42
C LEU A 28 -6.57 -1.87 12.92
N SER A 29 -7.66 -2.34 12.32
CA SER A 29 -8.98 -1.89 12.76
C SER A 29 -9.29 -2.42 14.15
N SER A 30 -9.99 -1.61 14.95
CA SER A 30 -10.34 -1.94 16.33
C SER A 30 -9.13 -2.25 17.22
N GLU A 31 -7.97 -1.62 16.99
CA GLU A 31 -6.75 -1.85 17.77
C GLU A 31 -6.98 -1.67 19.29
N ILE A 32 -7.78 -0.65 19.68
CA ILE A 32 -8.12 -0.38 21.08
C ILE A 32 -9.05 -1.44 21.71
N TYR A 33 -9.67 -2.29 20.89
CA TYR A 33 -10.60 -3.34 21.31
C TYR A 33 -10.01 -4.76 21.12
N GLY A 34 -8.68 -4.88 20.96
CA GLY A 34 -8.01 -6.17 20.78
C GLY A 34 -7.76 -6.57 19.33
N GLY A 35 -8.07 -5.69 18.37
CA GLY A 35 -7.81 -5.86 16.96
C GLY A 35 -8.80 -6.78 16.26
N GLN A 36 -9.34 -6.33 15.12
CA GLN A 36 -10.17 -7.16 14.26
C GLN A 36 -9.31 -7.70 13.11
N SER A 37 -9.06 -9.01 13.11
CA SER A 37 -8.45 -9.69 11.97
C SER A 37 -9.26 -9.42 10.70
N ALA A 38 -8.57 -9.16 9.59
CA ALA A 38 -9.12 -8.84 8.27
C ALA A 38 -9.66 -7.41 8.03
N CYS A 39 -9.68 -6.54 9.04
CA CYS A 39 -10.07 -5.13 8.86
C CYS A 39 -8.89 -4.17 9.10
N TRP A 40 -8.72 -3.22 8.19
CA TRP A 40 -7.60 -2.27 8.20
C TRP A 40 -8.08 -0.86 7.84
N ASP A 41 -7.61 0.11 8.62
CA ASP A 41 -7.96 1.51 8.45
C ASP A 41 -6.79 2.27 7.78
N PHE A 42 -7.10 3.09 6.78
CA PHE A 42 -6.09 3.88 6.07
C PHE A 42 -5.94 5.25 6.72
N GLY A 43 -4.70 5.60 7.09
CA GLY A 43 -4.38 6.94 7.58
C GLY A 43 -4.27 7.96 6.44
N PRO A 44 -4.00 9.24 6.75
CA PRO A 44 -3.98 10.32 5.76
C PRO A 44 -3.07 10.03 4.57
N LEU A 45 -1.82 9.61 4.81
CA LEU A 45 -0.88 9.25 3.74
C LEU A 45 -1.26 7.95 3.02
N GLY A 46 -1.95 7.04 3.72
CA GLY A 46 -2.46 5.80 3.13
C GLY A 46 -3.60 6.03 2.15
N VAL A 47 -4.51 6.96 2.47
CA VAL A 47 -5.63 7.34 1.60
C VAL A 47 -5.10 8.00 0.33
N GLU A 48 -4.17 8.95 0.44
CA GLU A 48 -3.56 9.59 -0.74
C GLU A 48 -2.86 8.58 -1.64
N LEU A 49 -2.07 7.67 -1.07
CA LEU A 49 -1.42 6.60 -1.83
C LEU A 49 -2.44 5.70 -2.54
N LYS A 50 -3.49 5.28 -1.82
CA LYS A 50 -4.55 4.43 -2.37
C LYS A 50 -5.29 5.12 -3.51
N ASN A 51 -5.60 6.41 -3.36
CA ASN A 51 -6.28 7.20 -4.38
C ASN A 51 -5.40 7.36 -5.62
N ASN A 52 -4.11 7.64 -5.45
CA ASN A 52 -3.17 7.74 -6.57
C ASN A 52 -3.07 6.42 -7.35
N ILE A 53 -3.01 5.28 -6.66
CA ILE A 53 -2.99 3.97 -7.32
C ILE A 53 -4.29 3.71 -8.08
N LYS A 54 -5.44 4.02 -7.49
CA LYS A 54 -6.75 3.86 -8.14
C LYS A 54 -6.86 4.73 -9.40
N LEU A 55 -6.44 5.99 -9.32
CA LEU A 55 -6.46 6.92 -10.46
C LEU A 55 -5.54 6.45 -11.58
N LEU A 56 -4.32 6.01 -11.24
CA LEU A 56 -3.37 5.49 -12.21
C LEU A 56 -3.89 4.22 -12.88
N TRP A 57 -4.49 3.32 -12.11
CA TRP A 57 -5.12 2.12 -12.65
C TRP A 57 -6.29 2.46 -13.57
N TRP A 58 -7.16 3.39 -13.17
CA TRP A 58 -8.30 3.80 -13.98
C TRP A 58 -7.85 4.43 -15.29
N LYS A 59 -6.85 5.30 -15.25
CA LYS A 59 -6.25 5.90 -16.44
C LYS A 59 -5.66 4.82 -17.36
N ALA A 60 -4.81 3.97 -16.81
CA ALA A 60 -4.12 2.93 -17.58
C ALA A 60 -5.09 1.91 -18.18
N MET A 61 -6.15 1.54 -17.48
CA MET A 61 -7.09 0.52 -17.92
C MET A 61 -8.20 1.13 -18.79
N VAL A 62 -8.92 2.13 -18.30
CA VAL A 62 -10.14 2.62 -18.95
C VAL A 62 -9.86 3.74 -19.95
N GLN A 63 -8.96 4.67 -19.64
CA GLN A 63 -8.71 5.82 -20.51
C GLN A 63 -7.71 5.53 -21.63
N GLU A 64 -6.73 4.66 -21.37
CA GLU A 64 -5.64 4.36 -22.30
C GLU A 64 -5.87 3.07 -23.12
N ASN A 65 -6.86 2.23 -22.77
CA ASN A 65 -7.24 1.08 -23.61
C ASN A 65 -8.61 1.28 -24.23
N GLU A 66 -8.65 1.29 -25.55
CA GLU A 66 -9.88 1.43 -26.36
C GLU A 66 -10.82 0.22 -26.26
N ASN A 67 -10.34 -0.92 -25.75
CA ASN A 67 -11.09 -2.18 -25.65
C ASN A 67 -11.68 -2.46 -24.25
N ILE A 68 -11.65 -1.50 -23.35
CA ILE A 68 -12.24 -1.65 -22.00
C ILE A 68 -13.59 -0.94 -21.99
N GLU A 69 -14.65 -1.74 -22.15
CA GLU A 69 -16.05 -1.34 -21.98
C GLU A 69 -16.36 -1.22 -20.49
N GLY A 70 -16.89 -0.08 -20.07
CA GLY A 70 -17.20 0.27 -18.67
C GLY A 70 -18.62 -0.10 -18.24
#